data_AF-A0A402C5B7-F1
#
_entry.id   AF-A0A402C5B7-F1
#
_cell.length_a   1.000
_cell.length_b   1.000
_cell.length_c   1.000
_cell.angle_alpha   90.00
_cell.angle_beta   90.00
_cell.angle_gamma   90.00
#
_symmetry.space_group_name_H-M   'P 1'
#
loop_
_entity.id
_entity.type
_entity.pdbx_description
1 polymer ?
#
loop_
_entity_poly.entity_id
_entity_poly.type
_entity_poly.pdbx_seq_one_letter_code
_entity_poly.pdbx_strand_id
1 'polypeptide(L)'
;MNSPDPLRGRVAAQLTAMSVPGGPLHTKSDTSTMIRFAASPARLRFRRTVVDRYLVRETSLRERRSAILTAGAPGAWTGTLLHDHIPGLDGYRRLGADMVKDFLIE
;
A
#
# COMPACT_ATOMS: atom_id res chain seq x y z
N MET A 1 -19.10 4.46 -23.61
CA MET A 1 -17.93 3.56 -23.52
C MET A 1 -16.68 4.42 -23.61
N ASN A 2 -15.99 4.65 -22.49
CA ASN A 2 -14.74 5.42 -22.50
C ASN A 2 -13.63 4.53 -23.06
N SER A 3 -13.02 4.92 -24.19
CA SER A 3 -11.81 4.25 -24.68
C SER A 3 -10.76 4.22 -23.55
N PRO A 4 -10.06 3.09 -23.35
CA PRO A 4 -9.02 3.02 -22.34
C PRO A 4 -7.96 4.08 -22.66
N ASP A 5 -7.67 4.94 -21.68
CA ASP A 5 -6.65 5.98 -21.79
C ASP A 5 -5.32 5.34 -22.23
N PRO A 6 -4.79 5.67 -23.43
CA PRO A 6 -3.58 5.05 -23.96
C PRO A 6 -2.36 5.34 -23.07
N LEU A 7 -2.38 6.42 -22.29
CA LEU A 7 -1.33 6.72 -21.31
C LEU A 7 -1.34 5.71 -20.15
N ARG A 8 -2.51 5.34 -19.64
CA ARG A 8 -2.64 4.31 -18.59
C ARG A 8 -2.04 2.98 -19.04
N GLY A 9 -2.33 2.55 -20.27
CA GLY A 9 -1.77 1.33 -20.84
C GLY A 9 -0.24 1.37 -20.93
N ARG A 10 0.32 2.50 -21.36
CA ARG A 10 1.78 2.70 -21.45
C ARG A 10 2.45 2.70 -20.08
N VAL A 11 1.87 3.40 -19.10
CA VAL A 11 2.40 3.43 -17.72
C VAL A 11 2.35 2.04 -17.09
N ALA A 12 1.24 1.30 -17.27
CA ALA A 12 1.12 -0.07 -16.76
C ALA A 12 2.18 -1.00 -17.39
N ALA A 13 2.40 -0.91 -18.70
CA ALA A 13 3.43 -1.67 -19.40
C ALA A 13 4.84 -1.33 -18.90
N GLN A 14 5.13 -0.04 -18.69
CA GLN A 14 6.42 0.40 -18.14
C GLN A 14 6.63 -0.12 -16.71
N LEU A 15 5.63 0.00 -15.83
CA LEU A 15 5.72 -0.52 -14.46
C LEU A 15 5.90 -2.03 -14.43
N THR A 16 5.21 -2.75 -15.32
CA THR A 16 5.36 -4.20 -15.49
C THR A 16 6.80 -4.54 -15.89
N ALA A 17 7.35 -3.86 -16.89
CA ALA A 17 8.73 -4.05 -17.34
C ALA A 17 9.76 -3.73 -16.24
N MET A 18 9.53 -2.70 -15.43
CA MET A 18 10.41 -2.34 -14.32
C MET A 18 10.31 -3.32 -13.13
N SER A 19 9.23 -4.10 -13.04
CA SER A 19 8.96 -5.03 -11.92
C SER A 19 9.44 -6.46 -12.18
N VAL A 20 9.89 -6.79 -13.38
CA VAL A 20 10.44 -8.12 -13.71
C VAL A 20 11.68 -8.43 -12.86
N PRO A 21 12.03 -9.72 -12.64
CA PRO A 21 13.27 -10.09 -11.94
C PRO A 21 14.51 -9.37 -12.50
N GLY A 22 15.29 -8.76 -11.62
CA GLY A 22 16.44 -7.91 -11.99
C GLY A 22 16.09 -6.45 -12.30
N GLY A 23 14.80 -6.12 -12.45
CA GLY A 23 14.31 -4.77 -12.63
C GLY A 23 14.38 -3.92 -11.35
N PRO A 24 14.35 -2.58 -11.47
CA PRO A 24 14.54 -1.66 -10.34
C PRO A 24 13.36 -1.62 -9.35
N LEU A 25 12.18 -2.10 -9.75
CA LEU A 25 11.02 -2.23 -8.85
C LEU A 25 10.83 -3.65 -8.31
N HIS A 26 11.69 -4.59 -8.72
CA HIS A 26 11.63 -5.95 -8.22
C HIS A 26 12.00 -6.01 -6.74
N THR A 27 11.33 -6.89 -5.98
CA THR A 27 11.49 -7.01 -4.52
C THR A 27 12.92 -7.33 -4.08
N LYS A 28 13.67 -8.02 -4.95
CA LYS A 28 15.08 -8.39 -4.76
C LYS A 28 16.07 -7.43 -5.45
N SER A 29 15.63 -6.28 -5.94
CA SER A 29 16.52 -5.28 -6.53
C SER A 29 17.43 -4.67 -5.45
N ASP A 30 18.66 -4.30 -5.79
CA ASP A 30 19.58 -3.62 -4.86
C ASP A 30 19.06 -2.24 -4.41
N THR A 31 18.15 -1.65 -5.18
CA THR A 31 17.42 -0.43 -4.83
C THR A 31 16.29 -0.66 -3.83
N SER A 32 15.94 -1.91 -3.54
CA SER A 32 14.92 -2.28 -2.54
C SER A 32 15.31 -1.72 -1.19
N THR A 33 14.42 -0.91 -0.60
CA THR A 33 14.67 -0.32 0.72
C THR A 33 14.82 -1.37 1.81
N MET A 34 14.27 -2.57 1.61
CA MET A 34 14.44 -3.69 2.54
C MET A 34 15.88 -4.19 2.56
N ILE A 35 16.55 -4.22 1.40
CA ILE A 35 17.95 -4.63 1.27
C ILE A 35 18.86 -3.47 1.68
N ARG A 36 18.67 -2.29 1.08
CA ARG A 36 19.52 -1.10 1.29
C ARG A 36 19.61 -0.66 2.75
N PHE A 37 18.56 -0.87 3.53
CA PHE A 37 18.51 -0.46 4.94
C PHE A 37 18.43 -1.64 5.92
N ALA A 38 18.72 -2.87 5.48
CA ALA A 38 18.62 -4.07 6.32
C ALA A 38 19.38 -3.94 7.65
N ALA A 39 20.58 -3.35 7.60
CA ALA A 39 21.44 -3.15 8.77
C ALA A 39 21.27 -1.80 9.46
N SER A 40 20.34 -0.94 9.04
CA SER A 40 20.20 0.42 9.59
C SER A 40 19.40 0.42 10.90
N PRO A 41 20.01 0.74 12.06
CA PRO A 41 19.27 0.81 13.32
C PRO A 41 18.27 1.96 13.32
N ALA A 42 18.58 3.05 12.63
CA ALA A 42 17.67 4.19 12.45
C ALA A 42 16.42 3.77 11.68
N ARG A 43 16.57 3.01 10.58
CA ARG A 43 15.42 2.49 9.82
C ARG A 43 14.58 1.52 10.64
N LEU A 44 15.21 0.68 11.46
CA LEU A 44 14.50 -0.24 12.36
C LEU A 44 13.64 0.53 13.37
N ARG A 45 14.21 1.55 14.05
CA ARG A 45 13.46 2.40 14.99
C ARG A 45 12.34 3.16 14.31
N PHE A 46 12.61 3.70 13.11
CA PHE A 46 11.60 4.38 12.31
C PHE A 46 10.43 3.44 11.99
N ARG A 47 10.70 2.22 11.51
CA ARG A 47 9.66 1.22 11.22
C ARG A 47 8.80 0.91 12.46
N ARG A 48 9.42 0.74 13.63
CA ARG A 48 8.71 0.52 14.89
C ARG A 48 7.78 1.70 15.21
N THR A 49 8.29 2.92 15.10
CA THR A 49 7.52 4.15 15.34
C THR A 49 6.30 4.26 14.42
N VAL A 50 6.47 3.96 13.13
CA VAL A 50 5.36 3.95 12.16
C VAL A 50 4.31 2.91 12.53
N VAL A 51 4.72 1.70 12.90
CA VAL A 51 3.80 0.63 13.32
C VAL A 51 3.04 1.04 14.59
N ASP A 52 3.74 1.58 15.59
CA ASP A 52 3.14 1.99 16.85
C ASP A 52 2.11 3.11 16.62
N ARG A 53 2.43 4.14 15.83
CA ARG A 53 1.50 5.21 15.44
C ARG A 53 0.27 4.66 14.70
N TYR A 54 0.48 3.76 13.75
CA TYR A 54 -0.61 3.13 13.01
C TYR A 54 -1.53 2.30 13.91
N LEU A 55 -0.97 1.55 14.87
CA LEU A 55 -1.76 0.72 15.78
C LEU A 55 -2.61 1.57 16.73
N VAL A 56 -2.10 2.72 17.20
CA VAL A 56 -2.81 3.65 18.09
C VAL A 56 -3.95 4.38 17.37
N ARG A 57 -3.83 4.64 16.07
CA ARG A 57 -4.77 5.48 15.29
C ARG A 57 -6.22 4.98 15.33
N GLU A 58 -6.43 3.68 15.31
CA GLU A 58 -7.77 3.06 15.27
C GLU A 58 -7.79 1.86 16.22
N THR A 59 -8.96 1.44 16.69
CA THR A 59 -9.14 0.15 17.36
C THR A 59 -10.15 -0.64 16.54
N SER A 60 -9.73 -1.74 15.92
CA SER A 60 -10.66 -2.58 15.14
C SER A 60 -11.55 -3.38 16.10
N LEU A 61 -12.84 -3.39 15.81
CA LEU A 61 -13.87 -4.06 16.61
C LEU A 61 -14.06 -5.54 16.22
N ARG A 62 -13.44 -6.00 15.13
CA ARG A 62 -13.67 -7.34 14.56
C ARG A 62 -12.57 -8.32 14.94
N GLU A 63 -12.92 -9.61 15.01
CA GLU A 63 -11.95 -10.68 15.32
C GLU A 63 -10.75 -10.67 14.36
N ARG A 64 -9.55 -10.80 14.93
CA ARG A 64 -8.22 -10.56 14.31
C ARG A 64 -7.81 -11.55 13.20
N ARG A 65 -8.74 -12.28 12.57
CA ARG A 65 -8.43 -13.42 11.69
C ARG A 65 -8.92 -13.31 10.25
N SER A 66 -9.62 -12.22 9.89
CA SER A 66 -10.03 -11.98 8.51
C SER A 66 -9.41 -10.70 7.95
N ALA A 67 -9.12 -10.71 6.65
CA ALA A 67 -8.63 -9.56 5.90
C ALA A 67 -9.38 -9.48 4.57
N ILE A 68 -9.70 -8.26 4.14
CA ILE A 68 -10.26 -7.99 2.82
C ILE A 68 -9.14 -7.39 1.96
N LEU A 69 -8.78 -8.08 0.89
CA LEU A 69 -7.81 -7.60 -0.08
C LEU A 69 -8.55 -6.92 -1.24
N THR A 70 -8.16 -5.69 -1.55
CA THR A 70 -8.83 -4.88 -2.56
C THR A 70 -7.82 -4.47 -3.61
N ALA A 71 -8.17 -4.67 -4.89
CA ALA A 71 -7.36 -4.23 -6.01
C ALA A 71 -8.23 -3.41 -6.97
N GLY A 72 -7.65 -2.35 -7.50
CA GLY A 72 -8.31 -1.48 -8.46
C GLY A 72 -7.29 -0.59 -9.16
N ALA A 73 -7.63 -0.09 -10.34
CA ALA A 73 -6.78 0.88 -11.00
C ALA A 73 -6.61 2.14 -10.13
N PRO A 74 -5.45 2.82 -10.19
CA PRO A 74 -5.30 4.13 -9.56
C PRO A 74 -6.42 5.08 -9.97
N GLY A 75 -7.03 5.77 -9.01
CA GLY A 75 -8.15 6.67 -9.25
C GLY A 75 -9.51 6.00 -9.48
N ALA A 76 -9.63 4.67 -9.29
CA ALA A 76 -10.91 3.96 -9.36
C ALA A 76 -11.78 4.13 -8.09
N TRP A 77 -11.39 5.01 -7.16
CA TRP A 77 -12.12 5.29 -5.91
C TRP A 77 -12.45 4.04 -5.10
N THR A 78 -11.54 3.06 -5.11
CA THR A 78 -11.75 1.75 -4.49
C THR A 78 -12.18 1.89 -3.03
N GLY A 79 -11.54 2.77 -2.26
CA GLY A 79 -11.92 3.02 -0.86
C GLY A 79 -13.35 3.52 -0.67
N THR A 80 -13.81 4.43 -1.52
CA THR A 80 -15.15 5.02 -1.43
C THR A 80 -16.23 4.00 -1.82
N LEU A 81 -16.04 3.28 -2.93
CA LEU A 81 -17.00 2.29 -3.42
C LEU A 81 -17.14 1.07 -2.50
N LEU A 82 -16.09 0.73 -1.74
CA LEU A 82 -16.14 -0.42 -0.84
C LEU A 82 -17.03 -0.17 0.38
N HIS A 83 -17.06 1.06 0.93
CA HIS A 83 -17.94 1.38 2.05
C HIS A 83 -19.41 1.23 1.68
N ASP A 84 -19.77 1.58 0.44
CA ASP A 84 -21.15 1.50 -0.04
C ASP A 84 -21.61 0.05 -0.31
N HIS A 85 -20.69 -0.89 -0.48
CA HIS A 85 -21.01 -2.25 -0.96
C HIS A 85 -20.63 -3.37 0.01
N ILE A 86 -19.84 -3.08 1.05
CA ILE A 86 -19.43 -4.07 2.05
C ILE A 86 -19.96 -3.65 3.43
N PRO A 87 -21.07 -4.25 3.88
CA PRO A 87 -21.60 -4.01 5.22
C PRO A 87 -20.56 -4.35 6.30
N GLY A 88 -20.41 -3.46 7.28
CA GLY A 88 -19.49 -3.65 8.40
C GLY A 88 -18.01 -3.54 8.04
N LEU A 89 -17.69 -2.82 6.94
CA LEU A 89 -16.31 -2.52 6.57
C LEU A 89 -15.59 -1.72 7.67
N ASP A 90 -16.30 -0.87 8.40
CA ASP A 90 -15.80 -0.09 9.55
C ASP A 90 -15.31 -0.97 10.71
N GLY A 91 -15.71 -2.24 10.75
CA GLY A 91 -15.18 -3.21 11.71
C GLY A 91 -13.73 -3.60 11.43
N TYR A 92 -13.24 -3.40 10.20
CA TYR A 92 -11.86 -3.69 9.81
C TYR A 92 -10.96 -2.48 9.99
N ARG A 93 -9.70 -2.73 10.36
CA ARG A 93 -8.67 -1.70 10.26
C ARG A 93 -8.24 -1.54 8.81
N ARG A 94 -8.29 -0.32 8.29
CA ARG A 94 -7.80 -0.02 6.94
C ARG A 94 -6.28 -0.07 6.93
N LEU A 95 -5.68 -0.76 5.95
CA LEU A 95 -4.23 -0.77 5.71
C LEU A 95 -3.94 -0.24 4.30
N GLY A 96 -3.03 0.74 4.19
CA GLY A 96 -2.68 1.37 2.93
C GLY A 96 -1.43 2.22 3.05
N ALA A 97 -0.61 2.26 2.01
CA ALA A 97 0.68 2.95 2.04
C ALA A 97 0.53 4.46 2.21
N ASP A 98 -0.54 5.06 1.67
CA ASP A 98 -0.75 6.51 1.74
C ASP A 98 -0.90 7.02 3.18
N MET A 99 -1.54 6.25 4.07
CA MET A 99 -1.63 6.62 5.49
C MET A 99 -0.27 6.68 6.20
N VAL A 100 0.71 5.91 5.72
CA VAL A 100 2.08 5.96 6.26
C VAL A 100 2.85 7.15 5.68
N LYS A 101 2.50 7.58 4.45
CA LYS A 101 3.13 8.75 3.83
C LYS A 101 2.76 10.03 4.56
N ASP A 102 1.56 10.14 5.10
CA ASP A 102 1.16 11.29 5.92
C ASP A 102 2.14 11.49 7.10
N PHE A 103 2.53 10.39 7.76
CA PHE A 103 3.52 10.42 8.86
C PHE A 103 4.95 10.76 8.44
N LEU A 104 5.26 10.74 7.14
CA LEU A 104 6.58 11.08 6.61
C LEU A 104 6.70 12.57 6.27
N ILE A 105 5.57 13.27 6.14
CA ILE A 105 5.49 14.67 5.68
C ILE A 105 5.25 15.61 6.87
N GLU A 106 4.65 15.11 7.95
CA GLU A 106 4.50 15.79 9.25
C GLU A 106 5.76 15.68 10.13
#